data_AF-A0A6P0SLM5-F1
#
_entry.id   AF-A0A6P0SLM5-F1
#
_cell.length_a   1.000
_cell.length_b   1.000
_cell.length_c   1.000
_cell.angle_alpha   90.00
_cell.angle_beta   90.00
_cell.angle_gamma   90.00
#
_symmetry.space_group_name_H-M   'P 1'
#
loop_
_entity.id
_entity.type
_entity.pdbx_description
1 polymer ?
#
loop_
_entity_poly.entity_id
_entity_poly.type
_entity_poly.pdbx_seq_one_letter_code
_entity_poly.pdbx_strand_id
1 'polypeptide(L)' 'RPSLQHLPVQKYWTPEEFDELGAIARDMGFAHVRSGPLVRSSYHAGET' A
#
# COMPACT_ATOMS: atom_id res chain seq x y z
N ARG A 1 17.16 8.98 -5.95
CA ARG A 1 16.16 8.93 -7.05
C ARG A 1 16.22 7.54 -7.65
N PRO A 2 15.08 6.89 -7.97
CA PRO A 2 15.09 5.60 -8.65
C PRO A 2 15.87 5.66 -9.97
N SER A 3 16.52 4.57 -10.34
CA SER A 3 17.34 4.42 -11.54
C SER A 3 17.21 3.00 -12.09
N LEU A 4 17.69 2.76 -13.31
CA LEU A 4 17.68 1.43 -13.94
C LEU A 4 18.56 0.38 -13.22
N GLN A 5 19.39 0.79 -12.27
CA GLN A 5 20.18 -0.12 -11.43
C GLN A 5 19.38 -0.69 -10.25
N HIS A 6 18.18 -0.17 -9.98
CA HIS A 6 17.30 -0.70 -8.94
C HIS A 6 16.54 -1.92 -9.44
N LEU A 7 16.01 -2.71 -8.51
CA LEU A 7 15.19 -3.86 -8.84
C LEU A 7 14.04 -3.46 -9.77
N PRO A 8 13.79 -4.23 -10.85
CA PRO A 8 12.68 -3.97 -11.75
C PRO A 8 11.35 -4.19 -11.02
N VAL A 9 10.34 -3.42 -11.41
CA VAL A 9 8.97 -3.64 -10.96
C VAL A 9 8.47 -4.95 -11.57
N GLN A 10 8.08 -5.90 -10.73
CA GLN A 10 7.58 -7.20 -11.18
C GLN A 10 6.08 -7.18 -11.48
N LYS A 11 5.31 -6.35 -10.75
CA LYS A 11 3.86 -6.25 -10.89
C LYS A 11 3.39 -4.85 -10.50
N TYR A 12 2.50 -4.29 -11.31
CA TYR A 12 1.67 -3.16 -10.93
C TYR A 12 0.34 -3.72 -10.42
N TRP A 13 0.04 -3.47 -9.16
CA TRP A 13 -1.20 -3.91 -8.52
C TRP A 13 -2.35 -2.99 -8.93
N THR A 14 -3.50 -3.59 -9.21
CA THR A 14 -4.74 -2.87 -9.51
C THR A 14 -5.35 -2.26 -8.25
N PRO A 15 -6.15 -1.20 -8.35
CA PRO A 15 -6.87 -0.64 -7.21
C PRO A 15 -7.67 -1.70 -6.44
N GLU A 16 -8.34 -2.61 -7.14
CA GLU A 16 -9.17 -3.67 -6.56
C GLU A 16 -8.34 -4.64 -5.71
N GLU A 17 -7.15 -5.03 -6.18
CA GLU A 17 -6.27 -5.89 -5.38
C GLU A 17 -5.72 -5.17 -4.13
N PHE A 18 -5.53 -3.85 -4.19
CA PHE A 18 -5.21 -3.08 -2.98
C PHE A 18 -6.38 -3.08 -1.98
N ASP A 19 -7.62 -3.02 -2.46
CA ASP A 19 -8.81 -3.09 -1.61
C ASP A 19 -8.92 -4.44 -0.90
N GLU A 20 -8.68 -5.54 -1.63
CA GLU A 20 -8.63 -6.89 -1.08
C GLU A 20 -7.56 -7.03 0.01
N LEU A 21 -6.32 -6.60 -0.26
CA LEU A 21 -5.25 -6.61 0.73
C LEU A 21 -5.57 -5.75 1.95
N GLY A 22 -6.24 -4.61 1.74
CA GLY A 22 -6.71 -3.76 2.81
C GLY A 22 -7.77 -4.45 3.68
N ALA A 23 -8.69 -5.19 3.08
CA ALA A 23 -9.70 -5.96 3.80
C ALA A 23 -9.06 -7.07 4.64
N ILE A 24 -8.12 -7.82 4.07
CA ILE A 24 -7.34 -8.85 4.78
C ILE A 24 -6.64 -8.25 6.00
N ALA A 25 -5.94 -7.12 5.84
CA ALA A 25 -5.25 -6.48 6.96
C ALA A 25 -6.21 -6.05 8.09
N ARG A 26 -7.41 -5.55 7.74
CA ARG A 26 -8.41 -5.19 8.76
C ARG A 26 -8.93 -6.43 9.49
N ASP A 27 -9.16 -7.53 8.79
CA ASP A 27 -9.58 -8.81 9.38
C ASP A 27 -8.51 -9.38 10.33
N MET A 28 -7.23 -9.15 10.02
CA MET A 28 -6.10 -9.49 10.91
C MET A 28 -6.02 -8.61 12.18
N GLY A 29 -6.86 -7.57 12.31
CA GLY A 29 -6.92 -6.72 13.49
C GLY A 29 -5.98 -5.51 13.47
N PHE A 30 -5.42 -5.12 12.32
CA PHE A 30 -4.65 -3.88 12.23
C PHE A 30 -5.56 -2.66 12.44
N ALA A 31 -5.25 -1.84 13.45
CA ALA A 31 -6.09 -0.71 13.87
C ALA A 31 -6.23 0.39 12.79
N HIS A 32 -5.18 0.66 12.02
CA HIS A 32 -5.18 1.63 10.93
C HIS A 32 -4.65 1.01 9.66
N VAL A 33 -5.46 1.00 8.61
CA VAL A 33 -5.09 0.46 7.30
C VAL A 33 -5.33 1.52 6.22
N ARG A 34 -4.29 1.80 5.44
CA ARG A 34 -4.35 2.57 4.20
C ARG A 34 -3.69 1.71 3.11
N SER A 35 -4.46 1.33 2.11
CA SER A 35 -4.02 0.46 1.01
C SER A 35 -4.36 1.13 -0.31
N GLY A 36 -3.37 1.29 -1.19
CA GLY A 36 -3.58 1.91 -2.50
C GLY A 36 -2.27 2.23 -3.24
N PRO A 37 -2.30 2.44 -4.57
CA PRO A 37 -1.08 2.51 -5.40
C PRO A 37 -0.08 3.61 -5.01
N LEU A 38 -0.60 4.75 -4.56
CA LEU A 38 0.21 5.94 -4.22
C LEU A 38 0.39 6.14 -2.72
N VAL A 39 -0.17 5.26 -1.88
CA VAL A 39 -0.03 5.36 -0.43
C VAL A 39 1.46 5.22 -0.07
N ARG A 40 1.91 6.08 0.84
CA ARG A 40 3.25 6.08 1.44
C ARG A 40 3.11 6.20 2.95
N SER A 41 4.14 5.84 3.70
CA SER A 41 4.08 5.77 5.17
C SER A 41 3.68 7.09 5.85
N SER A 42 4.00 8.25 5.27
CA SER A 42 3.61 9.55 5.81
C SER A 42 2.20 10.01 5.41
N TYR A 43 1.53 9.31 4.49
CA TYR A 43 0.20 9.68 4.00
C TYR A 43 -0.84 9.47 5.10
N HIS A 44 -1.54 10.55 5.51
CA HIS A 44 -2.50 10.57 6.63
C HIS A 44 -1.96 10.03 7.97
N ALA A 45 -0.64 10.05 8.18
CA ALA A 45 -0.04 9.52 9.41
C ALA A 45 -0.41 10.32 10.68
N GLY A 46 -0.90 11.55 10.54
CA GLY A 46 -1.36 12.40 11.65
C GLY A 46 -2.85 12.29 11.96
N GLU A 47 -3.60 11.48 11.22
CA GLU A 47 -5.02 11.24 11.49
C GLU A 47 -5.15 10.06 12.44
N THR A 48 -5.46 10.35 13.71
CA THR A 48 -5.87 9.38 14.73
C THR A 48 -7.36 9.12 14.66
#